data_AF-A0AAQ0R973-F1
#
_entry.id   AF-A0AAQ0R973-F1
#
_cell.length_a   1.000
_cell.length_b   1.000
_cell.length_c   1.000
_cell.angle_alpha   90.00
_cell.angle_beta   90.00
_cell.angle_gamma   90.00
#
_symmetry.space_group_name_H-M   'P 1'
#
loop_
_entity.id
_entity.type
_entity.pdbx_description
1 polymer ?
#
loop_
_entity_poly.entity_id
_entity_poly.type
_entity_poly.pdbx_seq_one_letter_code
_entity_poly.pdbx_strand_id
1 'polypeptide(L)'
;MSTMMKAMRFVGDLDDDFYKDERQRDVWNEASAVGLQSVFWAIFVSSAILPWVAGRTGAWISLALLIVALFGSLITIIYAKRRDVDVYVLSTYGRPRVVISIALYLVAAVGIMARLEFDSYEESSTWVGALVGAIIGGGVAIAIVKLHQQRAKRREAAEELL
;
A
#
# COMPACT_ATOMS: atom_id res chain seq x y z
N MET A 1 22.54 7.65 10.26
CA MET A 1 21.56 6.82 9.51
C MET A 1 21.10 5.65 10.38
N SER A 2 19.79 5.44 10.56
CA SER A 2 19.25 4.38 11.46
C SER A 2 19.51 2.95 10.95
N THR A 3 19.53 1.93 11.83
CA THR A 3 19.68 0.51 11.49
C THR A 3 18.71 0.03 10.40
N MET A 4 17.43 0.40 10.49
CA MET A 4 16.42 0.09 9.49
C MET A 4 16.78 0.61 8.09
N MET A 5 17.30 1.83 8.01
CA MET A 5 17.70 2.47 6.75
C MET A 5 18.94 1.79 6.14
N LYS A 6 19.87 1.31 6.98
CA LYS A 6 21.02 0.50 6.52
C LYS A 6 20.54 -0.83 5.93
N ALA A 7 19.62 -1.51 6.61
CA ALA A 7 19.05 -2.76 6.13
C ALA A 7 18.30 -2.59 4.79
N MET A 8 17.50 -1.52 4.65
CA MET A 8 16.77 -1.24 3.41
C MET A 8 17.71 -0.94 2.23
N ARG A 9 18.80 -0.19 2.45
CA ARG A 9 19.82 0.04 1.41
C ARG A 9 20.55 -1.24 1.03
N PHE A 10 20.89 -2.07 2.00
CA PHE A 10 21.53 -3.36 1.76
C PHE A 10 20.62 -4.31 0.96
N VAL A 11 19.36 -4.46 1.37
CA VAL A 11 18.39 -5.31 0.64
C VAL A 11 18.13 -4.80 -0.77
N GLY A 12 18.06 -3.48 -0.95
CA GLY A 12 17.88 -2.85 -2.26
C GLY A 12 19.16 -2.68 -3.07
N ASP A 13 20.31 -3.11 -2.54
CA ASP A 13 21.65 -2.95 -3.13
C ASP A 13 21.97 -1.51 -3.59
N LEU A 14 21.51 -0.52 -2.82
CA LEU A 14 21.51 0.90 -3.20
C LEU A 14 22.86 1.61 -3.04
N ASP A 15 23.91 0.88 -2.64
CA ASP A 15 25.27 1.39 -2.44
C ASP A 15 26.21 0.99 -3.58
N ASP A 16 25.72 0.24 -4.59
CA ASP A 16 26.49 -0.17 -5.76
C ASP A 16 26.84 1.02 -6.69
N ASP A 17 27.96 0.90 -7.40
CA ASP A 17 28.46 1.90 -8.36
C ASP A 17 27.45 2.18 -9.49
N PHE A 18 26.57 1.23 -9.81
CA PHE A 18 25.43 1.38 -10.72
C PHE A 18 24.59 2.63 -10.43
N TYR A 19 24.38 2.97 -9.15
CA TYR A 19 23.54 4.10 -8.75
C TYR A 19 24.23 5.47 -8.86
N LYS A 20 25.51 5.52 -9.24
CA LYS A 20 26.25 6.77 -9.47
C LYS A 20 25.89 7.44 -10.80
N ASP A 21 25.45 6.67 -11.80
CA ASP A 21 24.93 7.20 -13.06
C ASP A 21 23.45 7.57 -12.91
N GLU A 22 23.14 8.86 -13.13
CA GLU A 22 21.79 9.39 -12.96
C GLU A 22 20.78 8.74 -13.91
N ARG A 23 21.17 8.50 -15.18
CA ARG A 23 20.27 7.91 -16.17
C ARG A 23 19.97 6.45 -15.84
N GLN A 24 20.98 5.69 -15.41
CA GLN A 24 20.79 4.28 -15.04
C GLN A 24 19.91 4.16 -13.80
N ARG A 25 20.17 4.98 -12.79
CA ARG A 25 19.35 5.05 -11.58
C ARG A 25 17.89 5.37 -11.90
N ASP A 26 17.62 6.34 -12.77
CA ASP A 26 16.25 6.76 -13.06
C ASP A 26 15.46 5.70 -13.83
N VAL A 27 16.05 5.10 -14.87
CA VAL A 27 15.41 4.01 -15.63
C VAL A 27 15.20 2.78 -14.75
N TRP A 28 16.16 2.46 -13.89
CA TRP A 28 16.02 1.34 -12.95
C TRP A 28 14.93 1.58 -11.91
N ASN A 29 14.82 2.80 -11.40
CA ASN A 29 13.74 3.17 -10.47
C ASN A 29 12.37 3.09 -11.14
N GLU A 30 12.25 3.53 -12.41
CA GLU A 30 11.02 3.38 -13.19
C GLU A 30 10.66 1.92 -13.41
N ALA A 31 11.62 1.10 -13.86
CA ALA A 31 11.43 -0.34 -14.04
C ALA A 31 11.05 -1.04 -12.72
N SER A 32 11.70 -0.69 -11.61
CA SER A 32 11.40 -1.20 -10.28
C SER A 32 10.00 -0.80 -9.82
N ALA A 33 9.55 0.42 -10.11
CA ALA A 33 8.19 0.87 -9.81
C ALA A 33 7.15 0.08 -10.61
N VAL A 34 7.39 -0.16 -11.91
CA VAL A 34 6.53 -1.00 -12.75
C VAL A 34 6.50 -2.44 -12.24
N GLY A 35 7.65 -3.01 -11.90
CA GLY A 35 7.76 -4.36 -11.34
C GLY A 35 7.01 -4.50 -10.02
N LEU A 36 7.26 -3.60 -9.06
CA LEU A 36 6.59 -3.61 -7.76
C LEU A 36 5.07 -3.45 -7.90
N GLN A 37 4.62 -2.52 -8.76
CA GLN A 37 3.20 -2.33 -8.99
C GLN A 37 2.55 -3.57 -9.64
N SER A 38 3.26 -4.25 -10.52
CA SER A 38 2.79 -5.49 -11.15
C SER A 38 2.63 -6.62 -10.12
N VAL A 39 3.58 -6.72 -9.17
CA VAL A 39 3.47 -7.65 -8.04
C VAL A 39 2.28 -7.33 -7.15
N PHE A 40 2.03 -6.06 -6.82
CA PHE A 40 0.83 -5.67 -6.07
C PHE A 40 -0.46 -6.02 -6.81
N TRP A 41 -0.52 -5.83 -8.13
CA TRP A 41 -1.67 -6.24 -8.93
C TRP A 41 -1.89 -7.75 -8.87
N ALA A 42 -0.83 -8.55 -9.03
CA ALA A 42 -0.92 -10.00 -8.89
C ALA A 42 -1.45 -10.38 -7.51
N ILE A 43 -0.91 -9.78 -6.44
CA ILE A 43 -1.37 -10.00 -5.07
C ILE A 43 -2.86 -9.67 -4.92
N PHE A 44 -3.33 -8.51 -5.38
CA PHE A 44 -4.74 -8.11 -5.23
C PHE A 44 -5.67 -9.01 -6.02
N VAL A 45 -5.32 -9.37 -7.26
CA VAL A 45 -6.12 -10.29 -8.08
C VAL A 45 -6.16 -11.68 -7.44
N SER A 46 -5.01 -12.24 -7.03
CA SER A 46 -4.95 -13.54 -6.38
C SER A 46 -5.75 -13.55 -5.07
N SER A 47 -5.59 -12.52 -4.24
CA SER A 47 -6.32 -12.40 -2.96
C SER A 47 -7.83 -12.25 -3.15
N ALA A 48 -8.26 -11.63 -4.25
CA ALA A 48 -9.66 -11.50 -4.59
C ALA A 48 -10.28 -12.83 -5.06
N ILE A 49 -9.50 -13.74 -5.65
CA ILE A 49 -9.98 -15.00 -6.25
C ILE A 49 -9.90 -16.18 -5.26
N LEU A 50 -8.77 -16.31 -4.58
CA LEU A 50 -8.42 -17.50 -3.79
C LEU A 50 -9.46 -17.90 -2.73
N PRO A 51 -10.12 -17.00 -1.97
CA PRO A 51 -11.11 -17.42 -0.98
C PRO A 51 -12.33 -18.12 -1.62
N TRP A 52 -12.67 -17.74 -2.86
CA TRP A 52 -13.83 -18.28 -3.56
C TRP A 52 -13.54 -19.64 -4.18
N VAL A 53 -12.33 -19.82 -4.72
CA VAL A 53 -11.93 -21.03 -5.46
C VAL A 53 -11.31 -22.09 -4.55
N ALA A 54 -10.55 -21.69 -3.53
CA ALA A 54 -9.82 -22.58 -2.62
C ALA A 54 -10.35 -22.57 -1.17
N GLY A 55 -11.54 -21.99 -0.95
CA GLY A 55 -12.25 -22.01 0.32
C GLY A 55 -11.44 -21.42 1.48
N ARG A 56 -11.48 -22.08 2.64
CA ARG A 56 -10.79 -21.64 3.88
C ARG A 56 -9.28 -21.53 3.71
N THR A 57 -8.65 -22.47 3.00
CA THR A 57 -7.21 -22.42 2.71
C THR A 57 -6.88 -21.21 1.83
N GLY A 58 -7.68 -20.97 0.79
CA GLY A 58 -7.54 -19.79 -0.07
C GLY A 58 -7.69 -18.48 0.69
N ALA A 59 -8.57 -18.42 1.68
CA ALA A 59 -8.75 -17.25 2.54
C ALA A 59 -7.50 -16.94 3.37
N TRP A 60 -6.88 -17.94 4.00
CA TRP A 60 -5.63 -17.75 4.74
C TRP A 60 -4.48 -17.29 3.85
N ILE A 61 -4.35 -17.89 2.65
CA ILE A 61 -3.32 -17.46 1.69
C ILE A 61 -3.56 -16.01 1.26
N SER A 62 -4.81 -15.64 0.97
CA SER A 62 -5.18 -14.26 0.60
C SER A 62 -4.83 -13.27 1.71
N LEU A 63 -5.13 -13.62 2.97
CA LEU A 63 -4.76 -12.78 4.11
C LEU A 63 -3.24 -12.59 4.20
N ALA A 64 -2.46 -13.67 4.06
CA ALA A 64 -1.00 -13.59 4.07
C ALA A 64 -0.46 -12.70 2.93
N LEU A 65 -1.01 -12.82 1.73
CA LEU A 65 -0.63 -11.99 0.58
C LEU A 65 -0.95 -10.50 0.82
N LEU A 66 -2.12 -10.18 1.38
CA LEU A 66 -2.49 -8.80 1.73
C LEU A 66 -1.59 -8.23 2.84
N ILE A 67 -1.18 -9.04 3.81
CA ILE A 67 -0.20 -8.65 4.83
C ILE A 67 1.15 -8.33 4.19
N VAL A 68 1.63 -9.18 3.27
CA VAL A 68 2.86 -8.93 2.50
C VAL A 68 2.75 -7.62 1.71
N ALA A 69 1.60 -7.38 1.07
CA ALA A 69 1.38 -6.14 0.34
C ALA A 69 1.41 -4.91 1.25
N LEU A 70 0.79 -5.00 2.44
CA LEU A 70 0.82 -3.95 3.45
C LEU A 70 2.25 -3.64 3.88
N PHE A 71 3.04 -4.65 4.25
CA PHE A 71 4.44 -4.45 4.66
C PHE A 71 5.29 -3.85 3.54
N GLY A 72 5.16 -4.34 2.31
CA GLY A 72 5.85 -3.77 1.15
C GLY A 72 5.52 -2.29 0.95
N SER A 73 4.24 -1.93 1.06
CA SER A 73 3.80 -0.54 0.94
C SER A 73 4.35 0.35 2.08
N LEU A 74 4.33 -0.15 3.32
CA LEU A 74 4.82 0.59 4.49
C LEU A 74 6.32 0.84 4.40
N ILE A 75 7.11 -0.17 4.00
CA ILE A 75 8.55 -0.04 3.79
C ILE A 75 8.85 1.06 2.77
N THR A 76 8.16 1.04 1.62
CA THR A 76 8.34 2.06 0.58
C THR A 76 7.98 3.46 1.07
N ILE A 77 6.83 3.62 1.73
CA ILE A 77 6.38 4.93 2.27
C ILE A 77 7.34 5.45 3.34
N ILE A 78 7.77 4.59 4.28
CA ILE A 78 8.67 4.98 5.36
C ILE A 78 10.04 5.35 4.81
N TYR A 79 10.57 4.59 3.85
CA TYR A 79 11.86 4.89 3.22
C TYR A 79 11.81 6.24 2.50
N ALA A 80 10.77 6.48 1.71
CA ALA A 80 10.56 7.74 0.99
C ALA A 80 10.42 8.94 1.96
N LYS A 81 9.58 8.81 3.00
CA LYS A 81 9.41 9.85 4.01
C LYS A 81 10.70 10.20 4.75
N ARG A 82 11.54 9.20 5.05
CA ARG A 82 12.85 9.44 5.70
C ARG A 82 13.90 10.08 4.77
N ARG A 83 13.55 10.28 3.51
CA ARG A 83 14.33 11.04 2.52
C ARG A 83 13.61 12.31 2.09
N ASP A 84 12.67 12.77 2.90
CA ASP A 84 11.91 14.02 2.70
C ASP A 84 11.15 14.07 1.36
N VAL A 85 10.85 12.90 0.79
CA VAL A 85 10.00 12.79 -0.41
C VAL A 85 8.54 12.93 0.03
N ASP A 86 7.85 13.93 -0.52
CA ASP A 86 6.42 14.10 -0.28
C ASP A 86 5.60 13.05 -1.07
N VAL A 87 5.33 11.94 -0.40
CA VAL A 87 4.51 10.82 -0.88
C VAL A 87 3.02 11.19 -1.10
N TYR A 88 2.57 12.35 -0.66
CA TYR A 88 1.16 12.75 -0.76
C TYR A 88 0.85 13.61 -1.98
N VAL A 89 1.85 14.20 -2.64
CA VAL A 89 1.68 15.06 -3.82
C VAL A 89 1.03 14.30 -4.99
N LEU A 90 1.31 13.00 -5.13
CA LEU A 90 0.86 12.19 -6.26
C LEU A 90 -0.43 11.38 -6.04
N SER A 91 -0.98 11.38 -4.82
CA SER A 91 -2.09 10.50 -4.46
C SER A 91 -3.44 11.05 -4.93
N THR A 92 -3.78 10.83 -6.21
CA THR A 92 -5.12 11.11 -6.72
C THR A 92 -6.01 9.88 -6.60
N TYR A 93 -6.90 9.87 -5.61
CA TYR A 93 -7.82 8.75 -5.34
C TYR A 93 -8.82 8.42 -6.46
N GLY A 94 -9.07 9.37 -7.37
CA GLY A 94 -10.02 9.20 -8.48
C GLY A 94 -9.47 8.46 -9.70
N ARG A 95 -8.20 8.03 -9.71
CA ARG A 95 -7.64 7.32 -10.88
C ARG A 95 -8.27 5.92 -11.00
N PRO A 96 -8.65 5.46 -12.21
CA PRO A 96 -9.27 4.14 -12.40
C PRO A 96 -8.50 2.99 -11.75
N ARG A 97 -7.16 3.02 -11.83
CA ARG A 97 -6.29 2.02 -11.19
C ARG A 97 -6.52 1.90 -9.68
N VAL A 98 -6.76 3.03 -9.00
CA VAL A 98 -6.97 3.07 -7.54
C VAL A 98 -8.33 2.48 -7.23
N VAL A 99 -9.36 2.89 -7.96
CA VAL A 99 -10.73 2.36 -7.81
C VAL A 99 -10.77 0.85 -8.00
N ILE A 100 -10.13 0.34 -9.06
CA ILE A 100 -10.06 -1.09 -9.33
C ILE A 100 -9.30 -1.83 -8.21
N SER A 101 -8.17 -1.28 -7.72
CA SER A 101 -7.44 -1.90 -6.61
C SER A 101 -8.25 -1.95 -5.31
N ILE A 102 -9.05 -0.92 -5.01
CA ILE A 102 -9.96 -0.89 -3.86
C ILE A 102 -11.05 -1.96 -4.05
N ALA A 103 -11.63 -2.07 -5.24
CA ALA A 103 -12.64 -3.07 -5.52
C ALA A 103 -12.11 -4.50 -5.33
N LEU A 104 -10.91 -4.81 -5.84
CA LEU A 104 -10.26 -6.11 -5.62
C LEU A 104 -10.01 -6.38 -4.13
N TYR A 105 -9.53 -5.37 -3.40
CA TYR A 105 -9.32 -5.49 -1.97
C TYR A 105 -10.63 -5.79 -1.21
N LEU A 106 -11.73 -5.11 -1.55
CA LEU A 106 -13.04 -5.37 -0.94
C LEU A 106 -13.55 -6.78 -1.25
N VAL A 107 -13.41 -7.25 -2.49
CA VAL A 107 -13.76 -8.63 -2.88
C VAL A 107 -12.95 -9.64 -2.07
N ALA A 108 -11.64 -9.42 -1.92
CA ALA A 108 -10.77 -10.25 -1.09
C ALA A 108 -11.23 -10.26 0.37
N ALA A 109 -11.51 -9.09 0.95
CA ALA A 109 -11.96 -8.97 2.34
C ALA A 109 -13.27 -9.71 2.58
N VAL A 110 -14.26 -9.56 1.70
CA VAL A 110 -15.54 -10.29 1.79
C VAL A 110 -15.30 -11.80 1.66
N GLY A 111 -14.47 -12.24 0.71
CA GLY A 111 -14.14 -13.64 0.53
C GLY A 111 -13.46 -14.25 1.75
N ILE A 112 -12.52 -13.52 2.36
CA ILE A 112 -11.83 -13.95 3.59
C ILE A 112 -12.84 -14.10 4.73
N MET A 113 -13.67 -13.08 4.97
CA MET A 113 -14.67 -13.12 6.03
C MET A 113 -15.72 -14.22 5.84
N ALA A 114 -16.13 -14.48 4.60
CA ALA A 114 -17.11 -15.51 4.29
C ALA A 114 -16.57 -16.95 4.46
N ARG A 115 -15.24 -17.13 4.46
CA ARG A 115 -14.59 -18.46 4.48
C ARG A 115 -13.86 -18.79 5.76
N LEU A 116 -13.43 -17.77 6.49
CA LEU A 116 -12.98 -17.92 7.86
C LEU A 116 -14.25 -17.83 8.72
N GLU A 117 -15.01 -18.93 8.79
CA GLU A 117 -16.11 -19.05 9.74
C GLU A 117 -15.58 -18.80 11.15
N PHE A 118 -16.17 -17.84 11.85
CA PHE A 118 -15.85 -17.52 13.25
C PHE A 118 -16.89 -18.21 14.13
N ASP A 119 -16.48 -19.29 14.79
CA ASP A 119 -17.38 -20.18 15.53
C ASP A 119 -17.92 -19.53 16.84
N SER A 120 -17.42 -18.34 17.23
CA SER A 120 -17.87 -17.63 18.42
C SER A 120 -18.22 -16.15 18.19
N TYR A 121 -19.13 -15.64 19.03
CA TYR A 121 -19.49 -14.21 19.07
C TYR A 121 -18.28 -13.31 19.37
N GLU A 122 -17.34 -13.75 20.21
CA GLU A 122 -16.11 -13.00 20.50
C GLU A 122 -15.16 -12.94 19.29
N GLU A 123 -14.98 -14.04 18.57
CA GLU A 123 -14.16 -14.07 17.34
C GLU A 123 -14.78 -13.21 16.23
N SER A 124 -16.11 -13.29 16.06
CA SER A 124 -16.82 -12.43 15.10
C SER A 124 -16.75 -10.95 15.49
N SER A 125 -16.84 -10.60 16.78
CA SER A 125 -16.68 -9.21 17.25
C SER A 125 -15.28 -8.66 17.01
N THR A 126 -14.25 -9.50 17.14
CA THR A 126 -12.85 -9.14 16.87
C THR A 126 -12.62 -8.87 15.38
N TRP A 127 -13.19 -9.69 14.51
CA TRP A 127 -13.09 -9.52 13.06
C TRP A 127 -13.95 -8.40 12.51
N VAL A 128 -15.15 -8.18 13.06
CA VAL A 128 -15.96 -6.99 12.79
C VAL A 128 -15.20 -5.74 13.25
N GLY A 129 -14.56 -5.79 14.42
CA GLY A 129 -13.68 -4.72 14.90
C GLY A 129 -12.50 -4.46 13.97
N ALA A 130 -11.87 -5.51 13.44
CA ALA A 130 -10.79 -5.40 12.47
C ALA A 130 -11.26 -4.81 11.13
N LEU A 131 -12.42 -5.23 10.62
CA LEU A 131 -13.03 -4.70 9.40
C LEU A 131 -13.40 -3.21 9.56
N VAL A 132 -14.09 -2.87 10.64
CA VAL A 132 -14.45 -1.49 10.98
C VAL A 132 -13.19 -0.65 11.17
N GLY A 133 -12.17 -1.18 11.84
CA GLY A 133 -10.86 -0.55 11.99
C GLY A 133 -10.16 -0.32 10.65
N ALA A 134 -10.24 -1.27 9.71
CA ALA A 134 -9.68 -1.12 8.37
C ALA A 134 -10.43 -0.06 7.55
N ILE A 135 -11.76 -0.01 7.64
CA ILE A 135 -12.60 0.98 6.95
C ILE A 135 -12.34 2.38 7.53
N ILE A 136 -12.39 2.54 8.84
CA ILE A 136 -12.14 3.83 9.52
C ILE A 136 -10.69 4.26 9.30
N GLY A 137 -9.73 3.36 9.48
CA GLY A 137 -8.31 3.63 9.25
C GLY A 137 -8.03 4.04 7.80
N GLY A 138 -8.66 3.38 6.84
CA GLY A 138 -8.62 3.76 5.42
C GLY A 138 -9.20 5.15 5.18
N GLY A 139 -10.36 5.46 5.78
CA GLY A 139 -10.99 6.78 5.71
C GLY A 139 -10.14 7.90 6.32
N VAL A 140 -9.55 7.66 7.49
CA VAL A 140 -8.63 8.58 8.16
C VAL A 140 -7.38 8.80 7.33
N ALA A 141 -6.80 7.74 6.75
CA ALA A 141 -5.65 7.86 5.85
C ALA A 141 -5.99 8.75 4.64
N ILE A 142 -7.15 8.52 3.99
CA ILE A 142 -7.64 9.36 2.88
C ILE A 142 -7.80 10.83 3.32
N ALA A 143 -8.37 11.07 4.50
CA ALA A 143 -8.57 12.41 5.03
C ALA A 143 -7.24 13.14 5.29
N ILE A 144 -6.25 12.47 5.90
CA ILE A 144 -4.91 13.02 6.15
C ILE A 144 -4.25 13.42 4.83
N VAL A 145 -4.33 12.57 3.80
CA VAL A 145 -3.77 12.88 2.48
C VAL A 145 -4.43 14.09 1.86
N LYS A 146 -5.77 14.18 1.90
CA LYS A 146 -6.51 15.34 1.39
C LYS A 146 -6.13 16.63 2.13
N LEU A 147 -5.99 16.58 3.45
CA LEU A 147 -5.57 17.73 4.25
C LEU A 147 -4.16 18.19 3.90
N HIS A 148 -3.23 17.26 3.70
CA HIS A 148 -1.87 17.58 3.25
C HIS A 148 -1.87 18.22 1.85
N GLN A 149 -2.60 17.64 0.90
CA GLN A 149 -2.72 18.22 -0.46
C GLN A 149 -3.35 19.60 -0.45
N GLN A 150 -4.38 19.83 0.36
CA GLN A 150 -4.99 21.16 0.50
C GLN A 150 -4.02 22.17 1.10
N ARG A 151 -3.20 21.77 2.08
CA ARG A 151 -2.18 22.63 2.68
C ARG A 151 -1.07 22.97 1.68
N ALA A 152 -0.63 22.01 0.86
CA ALA A 152 0.34 22.25 -0.20
C ALA A 152 -0.21 23.26 -1.23
N LYS A 153 -1.42 23.03 -1.75
CA LYS A 153 -2.08 23.96 -2.69
C LYS A 153 -2.27 25.37 -2.13
N ARG A 154 -2.55 25.50 -0.82
CA ARG A 154 -2.68 26.80 -0.16
C ARG A 154 -1.35 27.53 -0.01
N ARG A 155 -0.23 26.81 0.09
CA ARG A 155 1.11 27.41 0.13
C ARG A 155 1.50 27.93 -1.25
N GLU A 156 1.30 27.12 -2.29
CA GLU A 156 1.54 27.52 -3.69
C GLU A 156 0.71 28.77 -4.07
N ALA A 157 -0.58 28.79 -3.74
CA ALA A 157 -1.44 29.95 -3.99
C ALA A 157 -1.07 31.21 -3.19
N ALA A 158 -0.38 31.07 -2.05
CA ALA A 158 0.11 32.21 -1.27
C ALA A 158 1.45 32.75 -1.80
N GLU A 159 2.27 31.89 -2.41
CA GLU A 159 3.51 32.27 -3.09
C GLU A 159 3.26 32.95 -4.45
N GLU A 160 2.19 32.58 -5.17
CA GLU A 160 1.78 33.26 -6.43
C GLU A 160 1.20 34.67 -6.24
N LEU A 161 0.87 35.07 -5.00
CA LEU A 161 0.30 36.38 -4.67
C LEU A 161 1.32 37.40 -4.12
N LEU A 162 2.60 37.01 -3.98
CA LEU A 162 3.72 37.86 -3.57
C LEU A 162 4.60 38.24 -4.77
#